data_AF-A0A4Q0SDM2-F1
#
_entry.id   AF-A0A4Q0SDM2-F1
#
_cell.length_a   1.000
_cell.length_b   1.000
_cell.length_c   1.000
_cell.angle_alpha   90.00
_cell.angle_beta   90.00
_cell.angle_gamma   90.00
#
_symmetry.space_group_name_H-M   'P 1'
#
loop_
_entity.id
_entity.type
_entity.pdbx_description
1 polymer ?
#
loop_
_entity_poly.entity_id
_entity_poly.type
_entity_poly.pdbx_seq_one_letter_code
_entity_poly.pdbx_strand_id
1 'polypeptide(L)'
;MDCLYAEGKYPLSKQHEASASLANSTGSITSEGVWESLPIPFFESESTIPNHRDVLVTLGGEVGLTLPFIEKYEPRRLGLVMISESEVQTPDKLPKSEQYALSELQGEPNVERVNLPLSDVIGTVKYSIDFCRRSSADTITGLAIGSKTHALALGIAALSQPRMEVICRIPTRYTTLDVEANGSVVGFEIEDRFEPNAYLS
;
A
#
# COMPACT_ATOMS: atom_id res chain seq x y z
N MET A 1 12.04 17.00 -12.51
CA MET A 1 10.88 16.86 -11.59
C MET A 1 9.90 15.93 -12.27
N ASP A 2 9.84 14.71 -11.77
CA ASP A 2 9.27 13.60 -12.56
C ASP A 2 7.95 13.12 -11.98
N CYS A 3 7.74 13.30 -10.66
CA CYS A 3 6.47 13.06 -10.01
C CYS A 3 6.16 14.13 -8.97
N LEU A 4 4.90 14.59 -8.93
CA LEU A 4 4.35 15.43 -7.88
C LEU A 4 3.28 14.64 -7.13
N TYR A 5 3.44 14.53 -5.81
CA TYR A 5 2.40 14.02 -4.94
C TYR A 5 1.91 15.14 -4.03
N ALA A 6 0.60 15.34 -4.00
CA ALA A 6 -0.06 16.20 -3.02
C ALA A 6 -1.03 15.34 -2.21
N GLU A 7 -0.85 15.36 -0.90
CA GLU A 7 -1.75 14.68 0.02
C GLU A 7 -3.10 15.42 0.07
N GLY A 8 -4.19 14.65 0.09
CA GLY A 8 -5.51 15.15 0.44
C GLY A 8 -5.88 14.71 1.84
N LYS A 9 -6.28 15.64 2.71
CA LYS A 9 -6.76 15.31 4.06
C LYS A 9 -8.26 15.05 4.03
N TYR A 10 -8.68 13.92 4.57
CA TYR A 10 -10.08 13.53 4.65
C TYR A 10 -10.70 14.07 5.96
N PRO A 11 -11.73 14.94 5.91
CA PRO A 11 -12.45 15.33 7.12
C PRO A 11 -13.33 14.18 7.61
N LEU A 12 -12.96 13.58 8.75
CA LEU A 12 -13.69 12.47 9.41
C LEU A 12 -15.20 12.74 9.59
N SER A 13 -15.60 13.99 9.80
CA SER A 13 -17.01 14.38 9.97
C SER A 13 -17.87 14.12 8.72
N LYS A 14 -17.30 14.25 7.51
CA LYS A 14 -17.99 13.92 6.25
C LYS A 14 -17.97 12.42 5.95
N GLN A 15 -17.08 11.65 6.60
CA GLN A 15 -17.06 10.19 6.52
C GLN A 15 -18.26 9.57 7.25
N HIS A 16 -18.72 10.19 8.33
CA HIS A 16 -19.91 9.75 9.09
C HIS A 16 -21.23 9.90 8.32
N GLU A 17 -21.40 10.97 7.54
CA GLU A 17 -22.62 11.20 6.74
C GLU A 17 -22.73 10.21 5.57
N ALA A 18 -21.63 9.92 4.88
CA ALA A 18 -21.59 8.91 3.81
C ALA A 18 -21.87 7.50 4.36
N SER A 19 -21.27 7.15 5.51
CA SER A 19 -21.44 5.83 6.15
C SER A 19 -22.87 5.57 6.64
N ALA A 20 -23.59 6.60 7.09
CA ALA A 20 -24.99 6.48 7.54
C ALA A 20 -25.97 6.22 6.38
N SER A 21 -25.70 6.75 5.18
CA SER A 21 -26.45 6.42 3.95
C SER A 21 -26.07 5.08 3.33
N LEU A 22 -24.91 4.51 3.70
CA LEU A 22 -24.35 3.25 3.18
C LEU A 22 -24.69 2.04 4.07
N ALA A 23 -25.65 2.13 5.00
CA ALA A 23 -26.01 1.05 5.94
C ALA A 23 -26.42 -0.30 5.29
N ASN A 24 -26.60 -0.35 3.96
CA ASN A 24 -26.84 -1.56 3.17
C ASN A 24 -25.70 -1.93 2.20
N SER A 25 -24.56 -1.25 2.25
CA SER A 25 -23.41 -1.52 1.39
C SER A 25 -22.14 -1.57 2.22
N THR A 26 -21.38 -2.65 2.06
CA THR A 26 -20.04 -2.90 2.61
C THR A 26 -18.96 -1.97 2.01
N GLY A 27 -19.32 -0.71 1.72
CA GLY A 27 -18.54 0.22 0.91
C GLY A 27 -17.48 0.96 1.72
N SER A 28 -16.31 1.10 1.10
CA SER A 28 -15.29 2.10 1.42
C SER A 28 -15.90 3.50 1.40
N ILE A 29 -15.34 4.42 2.18
CA ILE A 29 -15.71 5.84 2.14
C ILE A 29 -15.29 6.49 0.80
N THR A 30 -14.24 5.96 0.17
CA THR A 30 -13.61 6.52 -1.04
C THR A 30 -13.85 5.71 -2.31
N SER A 31 -14.49 4.55 -2.21
CA SER A 31 -14.66 3.64 -3.34
C SER A 31 -15.89 2.74 -3.22
N GLU A 32 -16.43 2.38 -4.38
CA GLU A 32 -17.62 1.56 -4.53
C GLU A 32 -17.32 0.28 -5.33
N GLY A 33 -18.04 -0.78 -4.99
CA GLY A 33 -18.08 -2.03 -5.74
C GLY A 33 -17.02 -3.06 -5.33
N VAL A 34 -16.90 -4.11 -6.14
CA VAL A 34 -15.89 -5.15 -5.97
C VAL A 34 -14.55 -4.58 -6.40
N TRP A 35 -13.53 -4.84 -5.63
CA TRP A 35 -12.19 -4.44 -6.01
C TRP A 35 -11.45 -5.62 -6.62
N GLU A 36 -10.78 -5.35 -7.73
CA GLU A 36 -9.99 -6.34 -8.45
C GLU A 36 -8.52 -6.18 -8.09
N SER A 37 -7.85 -7.32 -7.88
CA SER A 37 -6.40 -7.40 -7.70
C SER A 37 -5.77 -7.57 -9.08
N LEU A 38 -4.92 -6.61 -9.45
CA LEU A 38 -4.26 -6.61 -10.76
C LEU A 38 -2.75 -6.54 -10.56
N PRO A 39 -1.98 -7.48 -11.15
CA PRO A 39 -0.54 -7.34 -11.20
C PRO A 39 -0.19 -6.10 -12.03
N ILE A 40 0.77 -5.32 -11.56
CA ILE A 40 1.29 -4.20 -12.34
C ILE A 40 2.20 -4.78 -13.43
N PRO A 41 1.95 -4.47 -14.72
CA PRO A 41 2.80 -4.96 -15.81
C PRO A 41 4.27 -4.61 -15.58
N PHE A 42 5.16 -5.52 -15.96
CA PHE A 42 6.62 -5.44 -15.77
C PHE A 42 7.11 -5.59 -14.33
N PHE A 43 6.20 -5.75 -13.36
CA PHE A 43 6.51 -6.08 -11.96
C PHE A 43 5.97 -7.46 -11.60
N GLU A 44 5.98 -8.42 -12.53
CA GLU A 44 5.67 -9.81 -12.25
C GLU A 44 6.89 -10.55 -11.66
N SER A 45 6.64 -11.46 -10.71
CA SER A 45 7.68 -12.37 -10.22
C SER A 45 8.08 -13.36 -11.30
N GLU A 46 9.35 -13.79 -11.31
CA GLU A 46 9.83 -14.87 -12.18
C GLU A 46 9.10 -16.21 -11.92
N SER A 47 8.58 -16.40 -10.71
CA SER A 47 7.82 -17.60 -10.33
C SER A 47 6.32 -17.39 -10.51
N THR A 48 5.77 -18.02 -11.54
CA THR A 48 4.34 -17.95 -11.89
C THR A 48 3.43 -18.79 -10.98
N ILE A 49 3.95 -19.85 -10.35
CA ILE A 49 3.22 -20.70 -9.40
C ILE A 49 4.12 -20.96 -8.17
N PRO A 50 4.11 -20.08 -7.17
CA PRO A 50 4.97 -20.24 -6.00
C PRO A 50 4.44 -21.33 -5.06
N ASN A 51 5.34 -22.13 -4.47
CA ASN A 51 4.97 -23.08 -3.41
C ASN A 51 4.77 -22.34 -2.07
N HIS A 52 5.52 -21.26 -1.87
CA HIS A 52 5.43 -20.42 -0.67
C HIS A 52 5.40 -18.95 -1.05
N ARG A 53 4.59 -18.17 -0.33
CA ARG A 53 4.41 -16.74 -0.55
C ARG A 53 4.57 -15.99 0.77
N ASP A 54 5.36 -14.93 0.73
CA ASP A 54 5.36 -13.90 1.77
C ASP A 54 4.67 -12.64 1.18
N VAL A 55 3.98 -11.87 2.01
CA VAL A 55 3.24 -10.69 1.56
C VAL A 55 3.79 -9.45 2.25
N LEU A 56 4.03 -8.39 1.48
CA LEU A 56 4.43 -7.08 1.97
C LEU A 56 3.34 -6.06 1.62
N VAL A 57 2.75 -5.43 2.63
CA VAL A 57 1.61 -4.54 2.45
C VAL A 57 1.99 -3.13 2.83
N THR A 58 1.69 -2.19 1.95
CA THR A 58 1.68 -0.77 2.30
C THR A 58 0.28 -0.42 2.76
N LEU A 59 0.12 -0.01 4.02
CA LEU A 59 -1.19 0.25 4.61
C LEU A 59 -1.58 1.73 4.44
N GLY A 60 -2.80 1.94 3.94
CA GLY A 60 -3.45 3.23 3.83
C GLY A 60 -4.49 3.45 4.93
N GLY A 61 -5.46 4.32 4.68
CA GLY A 61 -6.55 4.63 5.62
C GLY A 61 -7.69 3.61 5.66
N GLU A 62 -7.65 2.56 4.83
CA GLU A 62 -8.73 1.57 4.69
C GLU A 62 -8.25 0.17 5.07
N VAL A 63 -8.02 -0.03 6.36
CA VAL A 63 -7.43 -1.24 6.92
C VAL A 63 -8.41 -2.42 6.79
N GLY A 64 -9.68 -2.20 7.12
CA GLY A 64 -10.75 -3.20 7.05
C GLY A 64 -10.92 -3.81 5.66
N LEU A 65 -10.66 -3.02 4.62
CA LEU A 65 -10.76 -3.49 3.24
C LEU A 65 -9.51 -4.19 2.75
N THR A 66 -8.41 -4.12 3.49
CA THR A 66 -7.14 -4.75 3.11
C THR A 66 -7.07 -6.21 3.59
N LEU A 67 -7.66 -6.51 4.75
CA LEU A 67 -7.58 -7.82 5.41
C LEU A 67 -8.01 -9.00 4.52
N PRO A 68 -9.20 -9.01 3.88
CA PRO A 68 -9.63 -10.16 3.06
C PRO A 68 -8.70 -10.45 1.86
N PHE A 69 -7.95 -9.44 1.41
CA PHE A 69 -6.99 -9.61 0.31
C PHE A 69 -5.72 -10.27 0.79
N ILE A 70 -5.23 -9.88 1.97
CA ILE A 70 -4.06 -10.52 2.58
C ILE A 70 -4.36 -12.00 2.82
N GLU A 71 -5.53 -12.30 3.37
CA GLU A 71 -5.97 -13.68 3.66
C GLU A 71 -5.99 -14.57 2.40
N LYS A 72 -6.42 -14.03 1.25
CA LYS A 72 -6.45 -14.78 -0.02
C LYS A 72 -5.06 -15.28 -0.46
N TYR A 73 -4.00 -14.60 -0.06
CA TYR A 73 -2.62 -14.98 -0.41
C TYR A 73 -2.01 -15.99 0.57
N GLU A 74 -2.68 -16.28 1.68
CA GLU A 74 -2.22 -17.19 2.74
C GLU A 74 -0.72 -17.01 3.07
N PRO A 75 -0.28 -15.78 3.42
CA PRO A 75 1.14 -15.49 3.58
C PRO A 75 1.75 -16.30 4.72
N ARG A 76 2.94 -16.85 4.48
CA ARG A 76 3.75 -17.43 5.57
C ARG A 76 4.31 -16.33 6.49
N ARG A 77 4.67 -15.18 5.92
CA ARG A 77 5.09 -13.97 6.63
C ARG A 77 4.39 -12.76 6.06
N LEU A 78 4.03 -11.83 6.96
CA LEU A 78 3.35 -10.60 6.62
C LEU A 78 4.25 -9.41 7.00
N GLY A 79 4.63 -8.59 6.04
CA GLY A 79 5.27 -7.30 6.28
C GLY A 79 4.24 -6.19 6.18
N LEU A 80 4.18 -5.30 7.17
CA LEU A 80 3.31 -4.13 7.18
C LEU A 80 4.14 -2.85 7.19
N VAL A 81 4.03 -2.07 6.12
CA VAL A 81 4.55 -0.70 6.03
C VAL A 81 3.43 0.26 6.35
N MET A 82 3.50 0.89 7.52
CA MET A 82 2.51 1.84 7.99
C MET A 82 3.02 3.27 7.87
N ILE A 83 2.14 4.21 7.57
CA ILE A 83 2.49 5.64 7.53
C ILE A 83 2.58 6.16 8.97
N SER A 84 3.70 6.80 9.32
CA SER A 84 3.99 7.26 10.69
C SER A 84 3.06 8.37 11.17
N GLU A 85 2.57 9.19 10.26
CA GLU A 85 1.65 10.30 10.49
C GLU A 85 0.18 9.94 10.25
N SER A 86 -0.13 8.69 9.90
CA SER A 86 -1.50 8.24 9.68
C SER A 86 -2.28 8.12 11.00
N GLU A 87 -3.59 8.37 10.94
CA GLU A 87 -4.50 8.16 12.06
C GLU A 87 -4.58 6.70 12.52
N VAL A 88 -4.13 5.75 11.69
CA VAL A 88 -3.95 4.34 12.07
C VAL A 88 -2.95 4.20 13.24
N GLN A 89 -2.05 5.17 13.42
CA GLN A 89 -1.16 5.24 14.59
C GLN A 89 -1.87 5.73 15.87
N THR A 90 -3.13 6.16 15.75
CA THR A 90 -4.01 6.53 16.87
C THR A 90 -5.30 5.69 16.83
N PRO A 91 -5.24 4.38 17.16
CA PRO A 91 -6.36 3.46 16.98
C PRO A 91 -7.67 3.94 17.61
N ASP A 92 -7.62 4.61 18.76
CA ASP A 92 -8.81 5.11 19.47
C ASP A 92 -9.64 6.12 18.66
N LYS A 93 -9.05 6.75 17.65
CA LYS A 93 -9.73 7.69 16.75
C LYS A 93 -10.38 7.01 15.55
N LEU A 94 -10.03 5.76 15.27
CA LEU A 94 -10.60 5.00 14.16
C LEU A 94 -12.02 4.52 14.49
N PRO A 95 -12.88 4.28 13.48
CA PRO A 95 -14.10 3.51 13.66
C PRO A 95 -13.82 2.13 14.26
N LYS A 96 -14.74 1.60 15.08
CA LYS A 96 -14.56 0.29 15.76
C LYS A 96 -14.25 -0.87 14.79
N SER A 97 -14.82 -0.85 13.58
CA SER A 97 -14.54 -1.85 12.54
C SER A 97 -13.09 -1.80 12.07
N GLU A 98 -12.54 -0.60 11.87
CA GLU A 98 -11.14 -0.39 11.49
C GLU A 98 -10.19 -0.72 12.64
N GLN A 99 -10.58 -0.42 13.90
CA GLN A 99 -9.83 -0.85 15.07
C GLN A 99 -9.71 -2.38 15.14
N TYR A 100 -10.82 -3.08 14.90
CA TYR A 100 -10.84 -4.54 14.88
C TYR A 100 -9.95 -5.09 13.77
N ALA A 101 -10.09 -4.58 12.54
CA ALA A 101 -9.27 -5.01 11.41
C ALA A 101 -7.78 -4.75 11.64
N LEU A 102 -7.42 -3.58 12.20
CA LEU A 102 -6.05 -3.27 12.57
C LEU A 102 -5.53 -4.24 13.64
N SER A 103 -6.34 -4.54 14.65
CA SER A 103 -5.98 -5.50 15.70
C SER A 103 -5.75 -6.89 15.14
N GLU A 104 -6.55 -7.35 14.18
CA GLU A 104 -6.36 -8.68 13.56
C GLU A 104 -5.07 -8.72 12.73
N LEU A 105 -4.82 -7.72 11.88
CA LEU A 105 -3.55 -7.64 11.14
C LEU A 105 -2.33 -7.58 12.07
N GLN A 106 -2.50 -6.92 13.21
CA GLN A 106 -1.48 -6.85 14.24
C GLN A 106 -1.42 -8.12 15.13
N GLY A 107 -2.38 -9.02 15.02
CA GLY A 107 -2.40 -10.31 15.69
C GLY A 107 -1.77 -11.44 14.87
N GLU A 108 -1.60 -11.23 13.56
CA GLU A 108 -1.13 -12.27 12.63
C GLU A 108 0.23 -12.88 13.05
N PRO A 109 0.37 -14.22 13.01
CA PRO A 109 1.62 -14.88 13.29
C PRO A 109 2.68 -14.49 12.25
N ASN A 110 3.91 -14.26 12.69
CA ASN A 110 5.04 -13.86 11.82
C ASN A 110 4.86 -12.52 11.10
N VAL A 111 4.06 -11.61 11.67
CA VAL A 111 3.98 -10.23 11.19
C VAL A 111 5.21 -9.42 11.59
N GLU A 112 5.82 -8.73 10.64
CA GLU A 112 6.80 -7.67 10.87
C GLU A 112 6.23 -6.32 10.46
N ARG A 113 6.59 -5.27 11.21
CA ARG A 113 6.02 -3.94 11.00
C ARG A 113 7.10 -2.89 10.97
N VAL A 114 6.88 -1.88 10.16
CA VAL A 114 7.66 -0.64 10.17
C VAL A 114 6.73 0.54 10.01
N ASN A 115 6.99 1.59 10.78
CA ASN A 115 6.38 2.89 10.60
C ASN A 115 7.37 3.76 9.82
N LEU A 116 6.97 4.21 8.64
CA LEU A 116 7.78 5.09 7.79
C LEU A 116 7.00 6.37 7.47
N PRO A 117 7.65 7.54 7.42
CA PRO A 117 7.00 8.75 6.94
C PRO A 117 6.52 8.60 5.50
N LEU A 118 5.42 9.27 5.14
CA LEU A 118 4.88 9.26 3.78
C LEU A 118 5.89 9.72 2.72
N SER A 119 6.78 10.64 3.12
CA SER A 119 7.85 11.19 2.29
C SER A 119 9.08 10.28 2.18
N ASP A 120 9.20 9.25 3.02
CA ASP A 120 10.38 8.37 3.07
C ASP A 120 10.29 7.21 2.06
N VAL A 121 10.26 7.57 0.78
CA VAL A 121 10.25 6.60 -0.32
C VAL A 121 11.53 5.74 -0.29
N ILE A 122 12.69 6.34 -0.01
CA ILE A 122 13.97 5.61 0.02
C ILE A 122 14.00 4.59 1.16
N GLY A 123 13.56 4.98 2.35
CA GLY A 123 13.40 4.07 3.49
C GLY A 123 12.43 2.92 3.17
N THR A 124 11.33 3.23 2.49
CA THR A 124 10.35 2.22 2.08
C THR A 124 10.92 1.23 1.05
N VAL A 125 11.67 1.72 0.06
CA VAL A 125 12.39 0.88 -0.91
C VAL A 125 13.36 -0.04 -0.19
N LYS A 126 14.19 0.53 0.69
CA LYS A 126 15.18 -0.23 1.46
C LYS A 126 14.52 -1.32 2.29
N TYR A 127 13.47 -0.99 3.03
CA TYR A 127 12.72 -1.95 3.83
C TYR A 127 12.15 -3.08 2.98
N SER A 128 11.58 -2.75 1.81
CA SER A 128 11.00 -3.73 0.89
C SER A 128 12.05 -4.71 0.33
N ILE A 129 13.23 -4.20 -0.05
CA ILE A 129 14.36 -5.02 -0.49
C ILE A 129 14.85 -5.92 0.65
N ASP A 130 14.99 -5.37 1.86
CA ASP A 130 15.45 -6.13 3.02
C ASP A 130 14.43 -7.23 3.42
N PHE A 131 13.13 -6.95 3.29
CA PHE A 131 12.07 -7.94 3.46
C PHE A 131 12.25 -9.10 2.47
N CYS A 132 12.43 -8.80 1.18
CA CYS A 132 12.66 -9.79 0.13
C CYS A 132 13.92 -10.62 0.40
N ARG A 133 15.03 -9.99 0.79
CA ARG A 133 16.30 -10.66 1.09
C ARG A 133 16.22 -11.60 2.30
N ARG A 134 15.48 -11.21 3.33
CA ARG A 134 15.23 -12.06 4.51
C ARG A 134 14.20 -13.16 4.23
N SER A 135 13.52 -13.12 3.09
CA SER A 135 12.50 -14.11 2.73
C SER A 135 13.10 -15.29 1.98
N SER A 136 12.76 -16.49 2.45
CA SER A 136 12.98 -17.75 1.74
C SER A 136 11.79 -18.17 0.86
N ALA A 137 10.77 -17.33 0.69
CA ALA A 137 9.62 -17.64 -0.16
C ALA A 137 9.99 -17.57 -1.65
N ASP A 138 9.28 -18.30 -2.50
CA ASP A 138 9.52 -18.28 -3.95
C ASP A 138 9.10 -16.94 -4.54
N THR A 139 7.99 -16.40 -4.05
CA THR A 139 7.45 -15.10 -4.46
C THR A 139 7.14 -14.24 -3.23
N ILE A 140 7.43 -12.95 -3.36
CA ILE A 140 7.00 -11.91 -2.43
C ILE A 140 5.94 -11.06 -3.13
N THR A 141 4.74 -11.02 -2.58
CA THR A 141 3.66 -10.20 -3.13
C THR A 141 3.62 -8.85 -2.42
N GLY A 142 4.01 -7.78 -3.14
CA GLY A 142 3.86 -6.40 -2.70
C GLY A 142 2.45 -5.89 -2.98
N LEU A 143 1.66 -5.66 -1.94
CA LEU A 143 0.32 -5.06 -2.05
C LEU A 143 0.42 -3.53 -1.96
N ALA A 144 0.22 -2.87 -3.10
CA ALA A 144 0.23 -1.41 -3.26
C ALA A 144 -1.15 -0.81 -2.92
N ILE A 145 -1.62 -1.06 -1.69
CA ILE A 145 -2.94 -0.62 -1.19
C ILE A 145 -2.83 0.65 -0.32
N GLY A 146 -1.60 1.11 -0.06
CA GLY A 146 -1.30 2.28 0.75
C GLY A 146 -1.29 3.58 -0.04
N SER A 147 -0.45 4.52 0.40
CA SER A 147 -0.25 5.77 -0.32
C SER A 147 0.44 5.56 -1.66
N LYS A 148 0.26 6.54 -2.57
CA LYS A 148 0.95 6.56 -3.87
C LYS A 148 2.47 6.56 -3.71
N THR A 149 3.01 7.19 -2.66
CA THR A 149 4.45 7.24 -2.39
C THR A 149 5.00 5.87 -1.98
N HIS A 150 4.29 5.14 -1.12
CA HIS A 150 4.67 3.78 -0.76
C HIS A 150 4.44 2.78 -1.91
N ALA A 151 3.40 2.97 -2.72
CA ALA A 151 3.20 2.20 -3.95
C ALA A 151 4.36 2.39 -4.95
N LEU A 152 4.81 3.65 -5.14
CA LEU A 152 6.01 3.96 -5.93
C LEU A 152 7.24 3.24 -5.37
N ALA A 153 7.43 3.24 -4.06
CA ALA A 153 8.54 2.54 -3.42
C ALA A 153 8.51 1.02 -3.66
N LEU A 154 7.34 0.39 -3.63
CA LEU A 154 7.21 -1.03 -3.97
C LEU A 154 7.60 -1.31 -5.43
N GLY A 155 7.17 -0.45 -6.36
CA GLY A 155 7.57 -0.56 -7.77
C GLY A 155 9.08 -0.44 -7.97
N ILE A 156 9.72 0.54 -7.32
CA ILE A 156 11.19 0.70 -7.36
C ILE A 156 11.89 -0.53 -6.75
N ALA A 157 11.38 -1.07 -5.65
CA ALA A 157 11.94 -2.27 -5.05
C ALA A 157 11.84 -3.48 -5.99
N ALA A 158 10.69 -3.68 -6.65
CA ALA A 158 10.45 -4.77 -7.59
C ALA A 158 11.41 -4.77 -8.78
N LEU A 159 11.80 -3.58 -9.30
CA LEU A 159 12.83 -3.46 -10.35
C LEU A 159 14.17 -4.10 -9.96
N SER A 160 14.46 -4.22 -8.67
CA SER A 160 15.70 -4.82 -8.15
C SER A 160 15.53 -6.23 -7.60
N GLN A 161 14.30 -6.72 -7.44
CA GLN A 161 13.97 -7.97 -6.75
C GLN A 161 13.17 -8.90 -7.69
N PRO A 162 13.80 -9.88 -8.36
CA PRO A 162 13.13 -10.73 -9.35
C PRO A 162 12.04 -11.65 -8.78
N ARG A 163 12.06 -11.88 -7.46
CA ARG A 163 11.02 -12.64 -6.73
C ARG A 163 9.85 -11.78 -6.26
N MET A 164 9.94 -10.46 -6.42
CA MET A 164 8.91 -9.55 -5.95
C MET A 164 7.93 -9.25 -7.07
N GLU A 165 6.65 -9.52 -6.83
CA GLU A 165 5.57 -9.01 -7.68
C GLU A 165 4.88 -7.83 -7.00
N VAL A 166 4.33 -6.91 -7.80
CA VAL A 166 3.53 -5.78 -7.26
C VAL A 166 2.11 -5.89 -7.77
N ILE A 167 1.16 -5.89 -6.82
CA ILE A 167 -0.26 -5.97 -7.10
C ILE A 167 -0.90 -4.68 -6.63
N CYS A 168 -1.58 -4.01 -7.55
CA CYS A 168 -2.45 -2.90 -7.22
C CYS A 168 -3.89 -3.39 -7.08
N ARG A 169 -4.70 -2.52 -6.47
CA ARG A 169 -6.11 -2.78 -6.27
C ARG A 169 -6.90 -1.66 -6.91
N ILE A 170 -7.81 -2.02 -7.82
CA ILE A 170 -8.64 -1.06 -8.52
C ILE A 170 -10.08 -1.30 -8.08
N PRO A 171 -10.74 -0.32 -7.43
CA PRO A 171 -12.15 -0.42 -7.14
C PRO A 171 -12.96 -0.32 -8.44
N THR A 172 -14.18 -0.85 -8.43
CA THR A 172 -15.09 -0.68 -9.59
C THR A 172 -15.27 0.81 -9.90
N ARG A 173 -15.40 1.65 -8.87
CA ARG A 173 -15.49 3.11 -8.97
C ARG A 173 -14.88 3.77 -7.74
N TYR A 174 -14.28 4.94 -7.89
CA TYR A 174 -14.02 5.83 -6.75
C TYR A 174 -15.26 6.69 -6.52
N THR A 175 -15.66 6.88 -5.26
CA THR A 175 -16.66 7.90 -4.95
C THR A 175 -16.03 9.25 -5.25
N THR A 176 -16.72 10.10 -6.01
CA THR A 176 -16.33 11.50 -6.24
C THR A 176 -16.55 12.29 -4.94
N LEU A 177 -15.69 12.03 -3.96
CA LEU A 177 -15.38 12.98 -2.92
C LEU A 177 -14.28 13.88 -3.49
N ASP A 178 -14.61 15.14 -3.76
CA ASP A 178 -13.62 16.18 -4.04
C ASP A 178 -12.76 16.37 -2.78
N VAL A 179 -11.68 15.60 -2.69
CA VAL A 179 -10.65 15.80 -1.68
C VAL A 179 -9.70 16.85 -2.22
N GLU A 180 -9.80 18.06 -1.67
CA GLU A 180 -8.84 19.11 -1.96
C GLU A 180 -7.42 18.67 -1.55
N ALA A 181 -6.45 18.95 -2.41
CA ALA A 181 -5.02 18.73 -2.15
C ALA A 181 -4.49 19.74 -1.11
N ASN A 182 -4.93 19.59 0.14
CA ASN A 182 -4.69 20.49 1.27
C ASN A 182 -3.66 19.94 2.28
N GLY A 183 -3.03 18.81 1.96
CA GLY A 183 -1.97 18.21 2.74
C GLY A 183 -0.58 18.61 2.26
N SER A 184 0.41 17.81 2.64
CA SER A 184 1.80 18.06 2.25
C SER A 184 2.02 17.78 0.76
N VAL A 185 2.89 18.57 0.14
CA VAL A 185 3.33 18.36 -1.24
C VAL A 185 4.73 17.77 -1.24
N VAL A 186 4.91 16.65 -1.91
CA VAL A 186 6.19 15.93 -2.03
C VAL A 186 6.56 15.86 -3.51
N GLY A 187 7.74 16.38 -3.83
CA GLY A 187 8.34 16.25 -5.16
C GLY A 187 9.30 15.06 -5.20
N PHE A 188 9.24 14.30 -6.28
CA PHE A 188 10.18 13.22 -6.55
C PHE A 188 10.92 13.48 -7.86
N GLU A 189 12.20 13.16 -7.82
CA GLU A 189 13.09 13.15 -8.97
C GLU A 189 13.63 11.72 -9.13
N ILE A 190 13.43 11.16 -10.31
CA ILE A 190 13.85 9.81 -10.66
C ILE A 190 14.93 9.98 -11.71
N GLU A 191 16.16 9.68 -11.31
CA GLU A 191 17.32 9.71 -12.20
C GLU A 191 17.67 8.28 -12.61
N ASP A 192 17.51 7.96 -13.90
CA ASP A 192 18.07 6.74 -14.46
C ASP A 192 19.57 6.92 -14.70
N ARG A 193 20.38 6.19 -13.93
CA ARG A 193 21.84 6.22 -13.99
C ARG A 193 22.46 5.12 -14.84
N PHE A 194 21.66 4.31 -15.54
CA PHE A 194 22.20 3.23 -16.39
C PHE A 194 22.95 3.76 -17.62
N GLU A 195 22.72 4.99 -18.05
CA GLU A 195 23.53 5.67 -19.09
C GLU A 195 23.96 7.09 -18.67
N PRO A 196 25.08 7.24 -17.94
CA PRO A 196 25.59 8.55 -17.50
C PRO A 196 25.87 9.53 -18.65
N ASN A 197 26.10 9.02 -19.87
CA ASN A 197 26.45 9.81 -21.04
C ASN A 197 25.25 10.21 -21.91
N ALA A 198 24.05 9.68 -21.66
CA ALA A 198 22.85 10.02 -22.45
C ALA A 198 22.41 11.49 -22.26
N TYR A 199 22.86 12.13 -21.18
CA TYR A 199 22.44 13.48 -20.77
C TYR A 199 23.50 14.56 -21.03
N LEU A 200 24.59 14.24 -21.74
CA LEU A 200 25.68 15.16 -22.08
C LEU A 200 25.62 15.69 -23.53
N SER A 201 24.44 15.66 -24.18
CA SER A 201 24.25 16.20 -25.54
C SER A 201 23.52 17.54 -25.57
#